data_AF-A0A7C7FUJ7-F1
#
_entry.id   AF-A0A7C7FUJ7-F1
#
_cell.length_a   1.000
_cell.length_b   1.000
_cell.length_c   1.000
_cell.angle_alpha   90.00
_cell.angle_beta   90.00
_cell.angle_gamma   90.00
#
_symmetry.space_group_name_H-M   'P 1'
#
loop_
_entity.id
_entity.type
_entity.pdbx_description
1 polymer ?
#
loop_
_entity_poly.entity_id
_entity_poly.type
_entity_poly.pdbx_seq_one_letter_code
_entity_poly.pdbx_strand_id
1 'polypeptide(L)'
;MAKRTSKERALRKKRMSRRWQPFVERPVDSLSHNTPGKPTQQGVANAAFLNNKFSEGNNLSVWENNRYLVHRENVPEANHDFTNTHIVWLSIKAIDDSARHDWREFQWIKNELCGDDWEAIEVYPSEKRMVDSCNQFHMWCFEPPFVVPLGWWERFVVEENSSEFGSQRLWEEGKKPEDLIPEKDVFHKERIIQDLLDSGRDKHSITREEVETQKQIDNQLTEQENKS
;
A
#
# COMPACT_ATOMS: atom_id res chain seq x y z
N MET A 1 -23.43 -3.85 -21.02
CA MET A 1 -21.99 -4.06 -21.27
C MET A 1 -21.76 -5.49 -21.75
N ALA A 2 -21.10 -5.66 -22.89
CA ALA A 2 -20.69 -6.99 -23.34
C ALA A 2 -19.65 -7.54 -22.35
N LYS A 3 -19.93 -8.71 -21.75
CA LYS A 3 -18.95 -9.38 -20.90
C LYS A 3 -17.73 -9.75 -21.77
N ARG A 4 -16.54 -9.32 -21.35
CA ARG A 4 -15.26 -9.66 -22.02
C ARG A 4 -15.15 -11.15 -22.27
N THR A 5 -14.58 -11.51 -23.41
CA THR A 5 -14.43 -12.89 -23.85
C THR A 5 -13.46 -13.66 -22.94
N SER A 6 -13.62 -14.99 -22.86
CA SER A 6 -12.75 -15.87 -22.10
C SER A 6 -11.26 -15.73 -22.51
N LYS A 7 -11.01 -15.52 -23.80
CA LYS A 7 -9.67 -15.34 -24.37
C LYS A 7 -8.99 -14.05 -23.88
N GLU A 8 -9.73 -12.95 -23.80
CA GLU A 8 -9.21 -11.66 -23.28
C GLU A 8 -8.88 -11.74 -21.78
N ARG A 9 -9.68 -12.48 -21.01
CA ARG A 9 -9.42 -12.71 -19.58
C ARG A 9 -8.18 -13.59 -19.37
N ALA A 10 -8.04 -14.66 -20.16
CA ALA A 10 -6.88 -15.54 -20.09
C ALA A 10 -5.57 -14.83 -20.48
N LEU A 11 -5.60 -13.98 -21.52
CA LEU A 11 -4.43 -13.19 -21.94
C LEU A 11 -4.01 -12.19 -20.86
N ARG A 12 -4.98 -11.52 -20.23
CA ARG A 12 -4.74 -10.63 -19.08
C ARG A 12 -4.12 -11.39 -17.91
N LYS A 13 -4.68 -12.54 -17.53
CA LYS A 13 -4.13 -13.41 -16.47
C LYS A 13 -2.68 -13.83 -16.74
N LYS A 14 -2.30 -14.10 -18.00
CA LYS A 14 -0.91 -14.41 -18.38
C LYS A 14 0.02 -13.19 -18.31
N ARG A 15 -0.49 -11.97 -18.50
CA ARG A 15 0.28 -10.72 -18.32
C ARG A 15 0.61 -10.46 -16.84
N MET A 16 -0.26 -10.91 -15.93
CA MET A 16 -0.12 -10.79 -14.46
C MET A 16 0.98 -11.66 -13.86
N SER A 17 1.30 -12.81 -14.46
CA SER A 17 2.33 -13.74 -13.94
C SER A 17 3.76 -13.28 -14.22
N ARG A 18 3.92 -12.11 -14.83
CA ARG A 18 5.20 -11.50 -15.14
C ARG A 18 5.66 -10.66 -13.95
N ARG A 19 6.98 -10.50 -13.81
CA ARG A 19 7.59 -9.58 -12.84
C ARG A 19 6.92 -8.21 -12.90
N TRP A 20 6.88 -7.53 -11.77
CA TRP A 20 6.38 -6.17 -11.64
C TRP A 20 7.01 -5.26 -12.69
N GLN A 21 6.18 -4.48 -13.39
CA GLN A 21 6.63 -3.43 -14.30
C GLN A 21 6.29 -2.07 -13.71
N PRO A 22 7.13 -1.04 -13.91
CA PRO A 22 6.81 0.32 -13.52
C PRO A 22 5.52 0.81 -14.18
N PHE A 23 4.83 1.73 -13.51
CA PHE A 23 3.68 2.41 -14.09
C PHE A 23 4.06 3.30 -15.27
N VAL A 24 3.16 3.34 -16.26
CA VAL A 24 3.22 4.26 -17.39
C VAL A 24 1.92 5.04 -17.44
N GLU A 25 2.02 6.35 -17.62
CA GLU A 25 0.85 7.22 -17.79
C GLU A 25 0.14 6.90 -19.12
N ARG A 26 -1.19 6.81 -19.06
CA ARG A 26 -2.08 6.64 -20.20
C ARG A 26 -2.63 8.02 -20.58
N PRO A 27 -2.51 8.45 -21.85
CA PRO A 27 -3.21 9.64 -22.30
C PRO A 27 -4.72 9.44 -22.13
N VAL A 28 -5.40 10.44 -21.56
CA VAL A 28 -6.82 10.40 -21.19
C VAL A 28 -7.72 10.03 -22.40
N ASP A 29 -7.30 10.40 -23.61
CA ASP A 29 -7.99 10.08 -24.87
C ASP A 29 -8.16 8.57 -25.16
N SER A 30 -7.29 7.74 -24.57
CA SER A 30 -7.31 6.27 -24.72
C SER A 30 -8.41 5.58 -23.89
N LEU A 31 -9.09 6.31 -23.00
CA LEU A 31 -10.22 5.80 -22.21
C LEU A 31 -11.55 5.85 -22.98
N SER A 32 -11.56 6.46 -24.18
CA SER A 32 -12.76 6.68 -25.00
C SER A 32 -13.26 5.44 -25.78
N HIS A 33 -12.67 4.26 -25.58
CA HIS A 33 -13.06 3.06 -26.31
C HIS A 33 -13.64 1.99 -25.40
N ASN A 34 -14.95 2.10 -25.14
CA ASN A 34 -15.86 0.95 -25.07
C ASN A 34 -17.35 1.33 -25.30
N THR A 35 -17.72 1.37 -26.59
CA THR A 35 -18.84 0.66 -27.25
C THR A 35 -20.31 1.09 -26.96
N PRO A 36 -21.16 1.26 -28.01
CA PRO A 36 -22.53 1.75 -27.88
C PRO A 36 -23.44 0.72 -27.20
N GLY A 37 -24.07 1.15 -26.12
CA GLY A 37 -25.08 0.41 -25.39
C GLY A 37 -25.51 1.28 -24.21
N LYS A 38 -26.75 1.78 -24.28
CA LYS A 38 -27.32 2.76 -23.35
C LYS A 38 -26.96 2.43 -21.90
N PRO A 39 -26.41 3.39 -21.12
CA PRO A 39 -26.16 3.16 -19.70
C PRO A 39 -27.50 2.95 -18.99
N THR A 40 -27.63 1.82 -18.28
CA THR A 40 -28.74 1.57 -17.37
C THR A 40 -28.75 2.63 -16.26
N GLN A 41 -29.93 3.17 -15.93
CA GLN A 41 -30.12 4.34 -15.05
C GLN A 41 -29.35 4.26 -13.71
N GLN A 42 -29.13 3.07 -13.15
CA GLN A 42 -28.35 2.87 -11.91
C GLN A 42 -26.84 3.17 -12.06
N GLY A 43 -26.26 2.91 -13.24
CA GLY A 43 -24.84 3.19 -13.52
C GLY A 43 -24.59 4.66 -13.86
N VAL A 44 -25.63 5.37 -14.30
CA VAL A 44 -25.59 6.82 -14.56
C VAL A 44 -25.47 7.58 -13.25
N ALA A 45 -26.10 7.13 -12.17
CA ALA A 45 -26.05 7.81 -10.88
C ALA A 45 -24.66 7.75 -10.22
N ASN A 46 -23.95 6.61 -10.29
CA ASN A 46 -22.62 6.46 -9.67
C ASN A 46 -21.51 7.10 -10.51
N ALA A 47 -21.58 6.95 -11.84
CA ALA A 47 -20.66 7.65 -12.74
C ALA A 47 -20.92 9.16 -12.72
N ALA A 48 -22.17 9.62 -12.58
CA ALA A 48 -22.48 11.04 -12.39
C ALA A 48 -22.14 11.54 -10.99
N PHE A 49 -22.18 10.72 -9.93
CA PHE A 49 -21.73 11.10 -8.60
C PHE A 49 -20.21 11.29 -8.56
N LEU A 50 -19.45 10.37 -9.15
CA LEU A 50 -18.01 10.54 -9.34
C LEU A 50 -17.76 11.72 -10.30
N ASN A 51 -18.35 11.75 -11.49
CA ASN A 51 -18.12 12.82 -12.47
C ASN A 51 -18.54 14.21 -11.96
N ASN A 52 -19.66 14.39 -11.24
CA ASN A 52 -20.06 15.69 -10.69
C ASN A 52 -19.18 16.14 -9.53
N LYS A 53 -18.49 15.23 -8.83
CA LYS A 53 -17.50 15.61 -7.81
C LYS A 53 -16.17 16.06 -8.44
N PHE A 54 -15.98 15.77 -9.73
CA PHE A 54 -14.73 15.87 -10.48
C PHE A 54 -14.80 16.83 -11.69
N SER A 55 -15.92 17.52 -11.89
CA SER A 55 -16.24 18.23 -13.15
C SER A 55 -15.86 19.70 -13.23
N GLU A 56 -15.00 20.23 -12.35
CA GLU A 56 -14.45 21.58 -12.53
C GLU A 56 -12.94 21.58 -12.23
N GLY A 57 -12.12 21.27 -13.25
CA GLY A 57 -10.66 21.51 -13.23
C GLY A 57 -9.73 20.31 -13.02
N ASN A 58 -10.19 19.06 -13.16
CA ASN A 58 -9.44 17.91 -12.65
C ASN A 58 -8.19 17.49 -13.45
N ASN A 59 -7.04 17.52 -12.75
CA ASN A 59 -5.77 16.84 -13.06
C ASN A 59 -5.85 15.31 -12.86
N LEU A 60 -6.91 14.67 -13.38
CA LEU A 60 -7.03 13.22 -13.32
C LEU A 60 -6.05 12.59 -14.31
N SER A 61 -5.08 11.85 -13.80
CA SER A 61 -4.15 11.04 -14.60
C SER A 61 -4.48 9.56 -14.42
N VAL A 62 -4.29 8.77 -15.48
CA VAL A 62 -4.49 7.32 -15.42
C VAL A 62 -3.16 6.63 -15.68
N TRP A 63 -2.80 5.75 -14.77
CA TRP A 63 -1.53 5.02 -14.78
C TRP A 63 -1.81 3.53 -14.94
N GLU A 64 -1.04 2.84 -15.76
CA GLU A 64 -1.17 1.39 -15.93
C GLU A 64 0.20 0.73 -15.80
N ASN A 65 0.25 -0.44 -15.16
CA ASN A 65 1.33 -1.39 -15.33
C ASN A 65 0.80 -2.76 -15.78
N ASN A 66 1.63 -3.81 -15.71
CA ASN A 66 1.21 -5.16 -16.10
C ASN A 66 0.21 -5.83 -15.13
N ARG A 67 -0.11 -5.20 -14.00
CA ARG A 67 -1.00 -5.73 -12.96
C ARG A 67 -2.20 -4.85 -12.61
N TYR A 68 -2.04 -3.53 -12.64
CA TYR A 68 -3.01 -2.57 -12.14
C TYR A 68 -3.25 -1.43 -13.13
N LEU A 69 -4.48 -0.91 -13.09
CA LEU A 69 -4.87 0.39 -13.61
C LEU A 69 -5.17 1.26 -12.38
N VAL A 70 -4.58 2.45 -12.32
CA VAL A 70 -4.70 3.37 -11.19
C VAL A 70 -5.12 4.74 -11.70
N HIS A 71 -6.23 5.23 -11.17
CA HIS A 71 -6.62 6.62 -11.35
C HIS A 71 -5.95 7.42 -10.23
N ARG A 72 -5.23 8.47 -10.60
CA ARG A 72 -4.50 9.35 -9.68
C ARG A 72 -5.06 10.76 -9.81
N GLU A 73 -5.49 11.31 -8.69
CA GLU A 73 -6.09 12.63 -8.63
C GLU A 73 -5.65 13.36 -7.37
N ASN A 74 -5.38 14.67 -7.50
CA ASN A 74 -5.20 15.52 -6.33
C ASN A 74 -6.57 15.79 -5.70
N VAL A 75 -6.71 15.53 -4.41
CA VAL A 75 -7.94 15.85 -3.68
C VAL A 75 -7.94 17.35 -3.37
N PRO A 76 -8.95 18.11 -3.80
CA PRO A 76 -9.04 19.52 -3.48
C PRO A 76 -9.11 19.75 -1.96
N GLU A 77 -8.44 20.78 -1.46
CA GLU A 77 -8.45 21.14 -0.03
C GLU A 77 -9.86 21.33 0.52
N ALA A 78 -10.80 21.84 -0.30
CA ALA A 78 -12.20 22.00 0.08
C ALA A 78 -12.94 20.67 0.36
N ASN A 79 -12.36 19.53 -0.01
CA ASN A 79 -12.96 18.20 0.13
C ASN A 79 -12.41 17.42 1.34
N HIS A 80 -11.55 18.01 2.17
CA HIS A 80 -11.02 17.37 3.37
C HIS A 80 -10.67 18.37 4.47
N ASP A 81 -10.73 17.91 5.72
CA ASP A 81 -10.39 18.74 6.89
C ASP A 81 -8.91 18.65 7.30
N PHE A 82 -8.09 17.90 6.56
CA PHE A 82 -6.64 17.87 6.80
C PHE A 82 -6.02 19.21 6.39
N THR A 83 -5.30 19.84 7.31
CA THR A 83 -4.64 21.12 7.09
C THR A 83 -3.19 20.93 6.65
N ASN A 84 -2.69 21.85 5.82
CA ASN A 84 -1.28 21.93 5.41
C ASN A 84 -0.71 20.64 4.81
N THR A 85 -1.53 19.84 4.12
CA THR A 85 -1.07 18.64 3.42
C THR A 85 -1.80 18.52 2.09
N HIS A 86 -1.04 18.16 1.08
CA HIS A 86 -1.59 17.79 -0.21
C HIS A 86 -1.93 16.30 -0.19
N ILE A 87 -3.16 15.98 -0.58
CA ILE A 87 -3.66 14.61 -0.61
C ILE A 87 -3.84 14.16 -2.07
N VAL A 88 -3.31 12.99 -2.38
CA VAL A 88 -3.56 12.30 -3.65
C VAL A 88 -4.48 11.12 -3.39
N TRP A 89 -5.59 11.06 -4.10
CA TRP A 89 -6.45 9.90 -4.16
C TRP A 89 -5.97 8.95 -5.26
N LEU A 90 -5.72 7.70 -4.87
CA LEU A 90 -5.44 6.59 -5.77
C LEU A 90 -6.64 5.65 -5.79
N SER A 91 -7.20 5.44 -6.98
CA SER A 91 -8.21 4.42 -7.19
C SER A 91 -7.67 3.27 -8.01
N ILE A 92 -7.52 2.12 -7.35
CA ILE A 92 -6.70 1.00 -7.80
C ILE A 92 -7.60 -0.15 -8.24
N LYS A 93 -7.35 -0.66 -9.44
CA LYS A 93 -8.07 -1.79 -9.99
C LYS A 93 -7.13 -2.79 -10.66
N ALA A 94 -7.26 -4.07 -10.35
CA ALA A 94 -6.53 -5.11 -11.07
C ALA A 94 -6.98 -5.19 -12.53
N ILE A 95 -6.04 -5.28 -13.47
CA ILE A 95 -6.36 -5.28 -14.91
C ILE A 95 -7.15 -6.52 -15.36
N ASP A 96 -7.12 -7.59 -14.57
CA ASP A 96 -7.85 -8.84 -14.80
C ASP A 96 -9.26 -8.85 -14.15
N ASP A 97 -9.67 -7.72 -13.57
CA ASP A 97 -10.93 -7.52 -12.85
C ASP A 97 -11.08 -8.38 -11.57
N SER A 98 -10.00 -8.98 -11.06
CA SER A 98 -10.02 -9.70 -9.77
C SER A 98 -10.07 -8.73 -8.57
N ALA A 99 -10.50 -9.23 -7.41
CA ALA A 99 -10.45 -8.51 -6.13
C ALA A 99 -9.06 -8.60 -5.47
N ARG A 100 -7.98 -8.58 -6.28
CA ARG A 100 -6.61 -8.66 -5.77
C ARG A 100 -6.30 -7.40 -4.96
N HIS A 101 -5.94 -7.62 -3.71
CA HIS A 101 -5.50 -6.60 -2.78
C HIS A 101 -4.31 -7.15 -2.02
N ASP A 102 -3.12 -6.75 -2.46
CA ASP A 102 -1.87 -7.21 -1.87
C ASP A 102 -1.17 -6.01 -1.24
N TRP A 103 -0.91 -6.11 0.06
CA TRP A 103 -0.34 -5.03 0.84
C TRP A 103 1.01 -4.51 0.29
N ARG A 104 1.96 -5.38 -0.09
CA ARG A 104 3.26 -4.88 -0.61
C ARG A 104 3.09 -4.26 -1.99
N GLU A 105 2.18 -4.79 -2.81
CA GLU A 105 1.91 -4.19 -4.10
C GLU A 105 1.26 -2.82 -3.97
N PHE A 106 0.31 -2.66 -3.05
CA PHE A 106 -0.31 -1.36 -2.79
C PHE A 106 0.70 -0.37 -2.23
N GLN A 107 1.63 -0.81 -1.37
CA GLN A 107 2.78 -0.02 -0.97
C GLN A 107 3.63 0.39 -2.18
N TRP A 108 3.95 -0.52 -3.11
CA TRP A 108 4.71 -0.18 -4.34
C TRP A 108 3.95 0.77 -5.25
N ILE A 109 2.63 0.63 -5.39
CA ILE A 109 1.79 1.56 -6.17
C ILE A 109 1.91 2.97 -5.59
N LYS A 110 1.76 3.10 -4.27
CA LYS A 110 1.89 4.36 -3.54
C LYS A 110 3.29 4.96 -3.73
N ASN A 111 4.34 4.15 -3.55
CA ASN A 111 5.72 4.56 -3.75
C ASN A 111 5.98 5.08 -5.17
N GLU A 112 5.55 4.35 -6.20
CA GLU A 112 5.80 4.71 -7.60
C GLU A 112 5.00 5.93 -8.09
N LEU A 113 3.78 6.14 -7.57
CA LEU A 113 2.87 7.20 -8.06
C LEU A 113 2.83 8.47 -7.20
N CYS A 114 3.27 8.38 -5.95
CA CYS A 114 3.27 9.50 -5.00
C CYS A 114 4.68 9.77 -4.46
N GLY A 115 5.36 8.73 -3.99
CA GLY A 115 6.73 8.80 -3.45
C GLY A 115 6.94 7.84 -2.28
N ASP A 116 8.19 7.50 -1.99
CA ASP A 116 8.55 6.53 -0.94
C ASP A 116 8.17 7.01 0.46
N ASP A 117 8.35 8.31 0.74
CA ASP A 117 8.10 8.92 2.05
C ASP A 117 6.64 9.33 2.27
N TRP A 118 5.78 9.19 1.26
CA TRP A 118 4.35 9.45 1.42
C TRP A 118 3.71 8.39 2.31
N GLU A 119 2.79 8.81 3.16
CA GLU A 119 1.95 7.90 3.94
C GLU A 119 0.58 7.78 3.32
N ALA A 120 -0.12 6.68 3.56
CA ALA A 120 -1.41 6.45 2.95
C ALA A 120 -2.38 5.69 3.84
N ILE A 121 -3.67 5.98 3.66
CA ILE A 121 -4.76 5.35 4.40
C ILE A 121 -5.76 4.76 3.41
N GLU A 122 -6.16 3.53 3.68
CA GLU A 122 -7.42 2.98 3.18
C GLU A 122 -8.48 3.11 4.27
N VAL A 123 -9.61 3.74 3.93
CA VAL A 123 -10.70 3.95 4.88
C VAL A 123 -11.73 2.84 4.70
N TYR A 124 -12.02 2.14 5.79
CA TYR A 124 -13.17 1.25 5.92
C TYR A 124 -14.29 2.08 6.54
N PRO A 125 -15.18 2.67 5.72
CA PRO A 125 -16.10 3.69 6.20
C PRO A 125 -17.22 3.07 7.04
N SER A 126 -18.01 3.92 7.70
CA SER A 126 -19.29 3.47 8.23
C SER A 126 -20.17 2.94 7.10
N GLU A 127 -21.03 1.95 7.38
CA GLU A 127 -21.87 1.29 6.37
C GLU A 127 -22.65 2.27 5.47
N LYS A 128 -23.13 3.38 6.05
CA LYS A 128 -23.86 4.44 5.33
C LYS A 128 -23.04 5.16 4.26
N ARG A 129 -21.71 5.06 4.31
CA ARG A 129 -20.75 5.68 3.39
C ARG A 129 -20.02 4.63 2.54
N MET A 130 -20.39 3.36 2.63
CA MET A 130 -19.75 2.30 1.87
C MET A 130 -19.91 2.52 0.37
N VAL A 131 -18.81 2.35 -0.36
CA VAL A 131 -18.78 2.37 -1.83
C VAL A 131 -18.19 1.04 -2.28
N ASP A 132 -19.07 0.12 -2.69
CA ASP A 132 -18.69 -1.18 -3.25
C ASP A 132 -19.47 -1.43 -4.55
N SER A 133 -18.92 -0.95 -5.66
CA SER A 133 -19.55 -1.06 -6.98
C SER A 133 -18.76 -1.95 -7.96
N CYS A 134 -17.49 -2.21 -7.64
CA CYS A 134 -16.61 -3.10 -8.38
C CYS A 134 -15.38 -3.43 -7.52
N ASN A 135 -14.56 -4.38 -7.99
CA ASN A 135 -13.28 -4.77 -7.38
C ASN A 135 -12.23 -3.64 -7.51
N GLN A 136 -12.49 -2.52 -6.84
CA GLN A 136 -11.72 -1.28 -6.90
C GLN A 136 -11.52 -0.77 -5.48
N PHE A 137 -10.29 -0.40 -5.18
CA PHE A 137 -9.85 0.00 -3.86
C PHE A 137 -9.42 1.47 -3.87
N HIS A 138 -9.56 2.13 -2.73
CA HIS A 138 -9.37 3.57 -2.61
C HIS A 138 -8.37 3.87 -1.50
N MET A 139 -7.29 4.54 -1.88
CA MET A 139 -6.21 4.92 -0.98
C MET A 139 -5.99 6.42 -1.07
N TRP A 140 -5.88 7.07 0.09
CA TRP A 140 -5.57 8.50 0.22
C TRP A 140 -4.14 8.63 0.70
N CYS A 141 -3.28 9.23 -0.13
CA CYS A 141 -1.87 9.40 0.11
C CYS A 141 -1.60 10.85 0.53
N PHE A 142 -0.82 11.04 1.57
CA PHE A 142 -0.50 12.32 2.18
C PHE A 142 0.95 12.69 1.87
N GLU A 143 1.16 13.90 1.38
CA GLU A 143 2.50 14.40 1.06
C GLU A 143 3.29 14.71 2.34
N PRO A 144 4.59 14.35 2.41
CA PRO A 144 5.49 14.82 3.45
C PRO A 144 5.47 16.35 3.56
N PRO A 145 5.59 16.92 4.77
CA PRO A 145 5.98 16.27 6.01
C PRO A 145 4.79 15.72 6.81
N PHE A 146 3.60 15.58 6.22
CA PHE A 146 2.46 15.02 6.93
C PHE A 146 2.71 13.56 7.27
N VAL A 147 2.48 13.22 8.54
CA VAL A 147 2.55 11.86 9.06
C VAL A 147 1.19 11.53 9.67
N VAL A 148 0.58 10.45 9.18
CA VAL A 148 -0.61 9.81 9.73
C VAL A 148 -0.30 9.43 11.19
N PRO A 149 -1.06 9.94 12.17
CA PRO A 149 -0.74 9.76 13.58
C PRO A 149 -1.15 8.36 14.12
N LEU A 150 -0.99 7.31 13.31
CA LEU A 150 -1.43 5.93 13.57
C LEU A 150 -0.47 4.93 12.94
N GLY A 151 -0.37 3.74 13.52
CA GLY A 151 0.41 2.63 12.97
C GLY A 151 1.73 2.40 13.71
N TRP A 152 2.74 1.97 12.96
CA TRP A 152 4.06 1.62 13.48
C TRP A 152 5.06 2.74 13.15
N TRP A 153 5.75 3.23 14.17
CA TRP A 153 6.74 4.31 14.04
C TRP A 153 8.13 3.82 13.68
N GLU A 154 8.36 2.53 13.89
CA GLU A 154 9.61 1.86 13.56
C GLU A 154 9.39 0.90 12.40
N ARG A 155 10.35 0.90 11.48
CA ARG A 155 10.35 -0.02 10.36
C ARG A 155 10.78 -1.41 10.85
N PHE A 156 9.90 -2.40 10.67
CA PHE A 156 10.17 -3.80 10.97
C PHE A 156 9.92 -4.66 9.73
N VAL A 157 10.98 -5.05 9.04
CA VAL A 157 10.91 -5.82 7.80
C VAL A 157 11.88 -6.99 7.87
N VAL A 158 11.38 -8.20 7.66
CA VAL A 158 12.11 -9.46 7.83
C VAL A 158 12.34 -10.14 6.48
N GLU A 159 13.49 -10.81 6.33
CA GLU A 159 13.86 -11.50 5.10
C GLU A 159 12.92 -12.66 4.78
N GLU A 160 12.75 -13.54 5.75
CA GLU A 160 11.83 -14.67 5.75
C GLU A 160 11.39 -14.86 7.21
N ASN A 161 10.11 -15.15 7.41
CA ASN A 161 9.62 -15.52 8.72
C ASN A 161 8.63 -16.65 8.48
N SER A 162 9.14 -17.88 8.54
CA SER A 162 8.30 -19.04 8.77
C SER A 162 8.46 -19.42 10.23
N SER A 163 7.78 -18.67 11.10
CA SER A 163 7.65 -19.05 12.50
C SER A 163 6.40 -19.91 12.70
N GLU A 164 6.29 -20.52 13.87
CA GLU A 164 5.06 -21.19 14.31
C GLU A 164 3.86 -20.22 14.37
N PHE A 165 4.10 -18.90 14.43
CA PHE A 165 3.09 -17.85 14.56
C PHE A 165 2.63 -17.25 13.23
N GLY A 166 3.27 -17.61 12.11
CA GLY A 166 2.86 -17.17 10.79
C GLY A 166 3.96 -17.29 9.74
N SER A 167 3.52 -17.36 8.49
CA SER A 167 4.41 -17.34 7.32
C SER A 167 4.32 -16.00 6.61
N GLN A 168 5.45 -15.35 6.36
CA GLN A 168 5.55 -14.22 5.45
C GLN A 168 5.80 -14.71 4.02
N ARG A 169 5.14 -14.10 3.02
CA ARG A 169 5.36 -14.47 1.62
C ARG A 169 6.75 -14.01 1.15
N LEU A 170 7.34 -14.75 0.21
CA LEU A 170 8.64 -14.40 -0.40
C LEU A 170 8.60 -13.01 -1.05
N TRP A 171 9.75 -12.34 -1.03
CA TRP A 171 9.95 -11.10 -1.76
C TRP A 171 9.95 -11.36 -3.27
N GLU A 172 9.31 -10.46 -4.02
CA GLU A 172 9.44 -10.50 -5.47
C GLU A 172 10.87 -10.13 -5.87
N GLU A 173 11.38 -10.78 -6.92
CA GLU A 173 12.74 -10.54 -7.40
C GLU A 173 12.97 -9.06 -7.72
N GLY A 174 14.03 -8.48 -7.15
CA GLY A 174 14.36 -7.05 -7.28
C GLY A 174 13.50 -6.10 -6.44
N LYS A 175 12.55 -6.60 -5.65
CA LYS A 175 11.75 -5.80 -4.69
C LYS A 175 12.06 -6.11 -3.23
N LYS A 176 13.10 -6.91 -2.98
CA LYS A 176 13.61 -7.23 -1.65
C LYS A 176 14.32 -5.98 -1.08
N PRO A 177 13.89 -5.44 0.07
CA PRO A 177 14.59 -4.32 0.71
C PRO A 177 16.02 -4.69 1.12
N GLU A 178 16.90 -3.68 1.16
CA GLU A 178 18.29 -3.88 1.56
C GLU A 178 18.46 -4.00 3.08
N ASP A 179 17.53 -3.41 3.84
CA ASP A 179 17.58 -3.24 5.29
C ASP A 179 16.80 -4.32 6.06
N LEU A 180 16.70 -5.52 5.49
CA LEU A 180 15.95 -6.62 6.09
C LEU A 180 16.63 -7.15 7.35
N ILE A 181 15.81 -7.47 8.35
CA ILE A 181 16.23 -8.21 9.53
C ILE A 181 16.34 -9.69 9.13
N PRO A 182 17.52 -10.32 9.29
CA PRO A 182 17.68 -11.76 9.09
C PRO A 182 16.77 -12.54 10.04
N GLU A 183 16.22 -13.68 9.59
CA GLU A 183 15.28 -14.49 10.38
C GLU A 183 15.83 -14.84 11.78
N LYS A 184 17.11 -15.21 11.84
CA LYS A 184 17.83 -15.50 13.09
C LYS A 184 17.84 -14.34 14.10
N ASP A 185 17.70 -13.10 13.64
CA ASP A 185 17.77 -11.90 14.46
C ASP A 185 16.38 -11.40 14.90
N VAL A 186 15.29 -12.00 14.37
CA VAL A 186 13.89 -11.64 14.69
C VAL A 186 13.56 -11.94 16.14
N PHE A 187 13.89 -13.14 16.63
CA PHE A 187 13.62 -13.55 18.02
C PHE A 187 14.37 -12.70 19.04
N HIS A 188 15.55 -12.16 18.67
CA HIS A 188 16.27 -11.22 19.53
C HIS A 188 15.56 -9.88 19.63
N LYS A 189 14.97 -9.36 18.53
CA LYS A 189 14.22 -8.10 18.56
C LYS A 189 12.85 -8.22 19.22
N GLU A 190 12.10 -9.30 19.00
CA GLU A 190 10.82 -9.51 19.68
C GLU A 190 11.01 -9.60 21.19
N ARG A 191 12.05 -10.30 21.65
CA ARG A 191 12.43 -10.30 23.07
C ARG A 191 12.74 -8.89 23.56
N ILE A 192 13.52 -8.09 22.82
CA ILE A 192 13.82 -6.71 23.19
C ILE A 192 12.56 -5.83 23.26
N ILE A 193 11.65 -5.92 22.28
CA ILE A 193 10.40 -5.14 22.28
C ILE A 193 9.49 -5.58 23.43
N GLN A 194 9.39 -6.89 23.68
CA GLN A 194 8.61 -7.44 24.78
C GLN A 194 9.19 -7.02 26.14
N ASP A 195 10.51 -7.10 26.32
CA ASP A 195 11.22 -6.63 27.50
C ASP A 195 11.03 -5.11 27.70
N LEU A 196 10.97 -4.33 26.63
CA LEU A 196 10.70 -2.89 26.68
C LEU A 196 9.27 -2.59 27.11
N LEU A 197 8.28 -3.31 26.54
CA LEU A 197 6.87 -3.20 26.92
C LEU A 197 6.64 -3.64 28.38
N ASP A 198 7.31 -4.71 28.81
CA ASP A 198 7.23 -5.26 30.17
C ASP A 198 7.96 -4.36 31.18
N SER A 199 8.96 -3.58 30.75
CA SER A 199 9.67 -2.60 31.59
C SER A 199 8.92 -1.28 31.82
N GLY A 200 7.76 -1.08 31.17
CA GLY A 200 6.89 0.09 31.39
C GLY A 200 7.49 1.44 30.98
N ARG A 201 8.50 1.48 30.10
CA ARG A 201 9.20 2.71 29.71
C ARG A 201 8.55 3.39 28.49
N ASP A 202 8.59 4.73 28.51
CA ASP A 202 7.99 5.58 27.47
C ASP A 202 8.76 5.48 26.14
N LYS A 203 8.04 5.00 25.13
CA LYS A 203 8.44 4.71 23.74
C LYS A 203 9.00 5.87 22.92
N HIS A 204 9.05 7.09 23.47
CA HIS A 204 9.52 8.29 22.77
C HIS A 204 10.97 8.66 23.04
N SER A 205 11.72 7.87 23.83
CA SER A 205 12.99 8.31 24.42
C SER A 205 14.22 7.47 24.07
N ILE A 206 14.10 6.47 23.19
CA ILE A 206 15.22 5.55 22.94
C ILE A 206 16.22 6.15 21.95
N THR A 207 17.46 6.30 22.40
CA THR A 207 18.59 6.75 21.58
C THR A 207 19.32 5.55 20.97
N ARG A 208 19.99 5.75 19.81
CA ARG A 208 20.77 4.70 19.15
C ARG A 208 21.85 4.09 20.06
N GLU A 209 22.45 4.90 20.94
CA GLU A 209 23.47 4.48 21.92
C GLU A 209 22.96 3.42 22.90
N GLU A 210 21.69 3.51 23.31
CA GLU A 210 21.09 2.57 24.26
C GLU A 210 20.87 1.19 23.62
N VAL A 211 20.53 1.16 22.33
CA VAL A 211 20.39 -0.09 21.55
C VAL A 211 21.75 -0.78 21.35
N GLU A 212 22.80 0.00 21.06
CA GLU A 212 24.17 -0.51 20.91
C GLU A 212 24.70 -1.09 22.23
N THR A 213 24.42 -0.43 23.35
CA THR A 213 24.86 -0.85 24.69
C THR A 213 24.20 -2.16 25.10
N GLN A 214 22.90 -2.32 24.85
CA GLN A 214 22.19 -3.55 25.19
C GLN A 214 22.66 -4.74 24.33
N LYS A 215 22.95 -4.53 23.04
CA LYS A 215 23.56 -5.57 22.18
C LYS A 215 24.90 -6.07 22.73
N GLN A 216 25.72 -5.19 23.31
CA GLN A 216 27.02 -5.57 23.89
C GLN A 216 26.85 -6.42 25.16
N ILE A 217 25.85 -6.10 25.99
CA ILE A 217 25.55 -6.87 27.21
C ILE A 217 25.06 -8.27 26.84
N ASP A 218 24.16 -8.37 25.88
CA ASP A 218 23.58 -9.65 25.46
C ASP A 218 24.65 -10.58 24.84
N ASN A 219 25.58 -10.04 24.05
CA ASN A 219 26.72 -10.78 23.50
C ASN A 219 27.67 -11.28 24.60
N GLN A 220 27.91 -10.48 25.65
CA GLN A 220 28.76 -10.89 26.77
C GLN A 220 28.12 -12.03 27.59
N LEU A 221 26.80 -12.01 27.74
CA LEU A 221 26.06 -13.08 28.44
C LEU A 221 26.09 -14.40 27.64
N THR A 222 25.94 -14.33 26.32
CA THR A 222 26.04 -15.54 25.46
C THR A 222 27.46 -16.12 25.43
N GLU A 223 28.49 -15.29 25.52
CA GLU A 223 29.88 -15.76 25.62
C GLU A 223 30.21 -16.39 26.99
N GLN A 224 29.52 -15.98 28.06
CA GLN A 224 29.68 -16.57 29.39
C GLN A 224 28.97 -17.91 29.51
N GLU A 225 27.79 -18.06 28.91
CA GLU A 225 27.05 -19.32 28.88
C GLU A 225 27.75 -20.40 28.06
N ASN A 226 28.47 -20.04 26.99
CA ASN A 226 29.26 -20.98 26.19
C ASN A 226 30.63 -21.35 26.80
N LYS A 227 31.00 -20.76 27.94
CA LYS A 227 32.26 -21.02 28.66
C LYS A 227 32.06 -21.78 29.98
N SER A 228 30.82 -22.09 30.37
CA SER A 228 30.48 -23.01 31.47
C SER A 228 30.02 -24.35 30.94
#